data_AF-A0A960YNV4-F1
#
_entry.id   AF-A0A960YNV4-F1
#
_cell.length_a   1.000
_cell.length_b   1.000
_cell.length_c   1.000
_cell.angle_alpha   90.00
_cell.angle_beta   90.00
_cell.angle_gamma   90.00
#
_symmetry.space_group_name_H-M   'P 1'
#
loop_
_entity.id
_entity.type
_entity.pdbx_description
1 polymer ?
#
loop_
_entity_poly.entity_id
_entity_poly.type
_entity_poly.pdbx_seq_one_letter_code
_entity_poly.pdbx_strand_id
1 'polypeptide(L)'
;GTSQIQVNAAIGGILNGMGPQGFLREYMDCEWDHFDSSETGLLDEMRDLFDASVSAFRQLASEERERRAHLLVEGAARLLCSMLYYRSTLRLQDEERSQRLSLCMNYQYDCLAFMAGLQKRLSLAH
;
A
#
# COMPACT_ATOMS: atom_id res chain seq x y z
N GLY A 1 -3.09 15.93 12.25
CA GLY A 1 -3.80 16.02 10.96
C GLY A 1 -2.77 16.23 9.88
N THR A 2 -2.77 15.40 8.85
CA THR A 2 -1.90 15.58 7.68
C THR A 2 -2.42 16.77 6.88
N SER A 3 -1.57 17.74 6.58
CA SER A 3 -1.99 18.91 5.81
C SER A 3 -2.12 18.58 4.31
N GLN A 4 -2.94 19.32 3.57
CA GLN A 4 -3.01 19.20 2.11
C GLN A 4 -1.66 19.43 1.44
N ILE A 5 -0.78 20.23 2.05
CA ILE A 5 0.60 20.43 1.60
C ILE A 5 1.41 19.13 1.66
N GLN A 6 1.29 18.38 2.76
CA GLN A 6 1.98 17.08 2.90
C GLN A 6 1.45 16.05 1.92
N VAL A 7 0.14 16.03 1.67
CA VAL A 7 -0.50 15.16 0.67
C VAL A 7 0.01 15.48 -0.74
N ASN A 8 0.04 16.76 -1.11
CA ASN A 8 0.52 17.20 -2.43
C ASN A 8 2.02 16.95 -2.63
N ALA A 9 2.83 17.05 -1.58
CA ALA A 9 4.23 16.68 -1.63
C ALA A 9 4.41 15.17 -1.82
N ALA A 10 3.63 14.35 -1.11
CA ALA A 10 3.75 12.89 -1.16
C ALA A 10 3.22 12.29 -2.46
N ILE A 11 2.12 12.83 -3.02
CA ILE A 11 1.47 12.24 -4.20
C ILE A 11 2.38 12.22 -5.43
N GLY A 12 3.18 13.27 -5.64
CA GLY A 12 4.16 13.30 -6.72
C GLY A 12 5.22 12.21 -6.56
N GLY A 13 5.71 12.01 -5.33
CA GLY A 13 6.65 10.94 -5.01
C GLY A 13 6.06 9.54 -5.23
N ILE A 14 4.80 9.32 -4.85
CA ILE A 14 4.10 8.04 -5.07
C ILE A 14 3.90 7.80 -6.56
N LEU A 15 3.33 8.76 -7.30
CA LEU A 15 3.02 8.55 -8.72
C LEU A 15 4.29 8.33 -9.55
N ASN A 16 5.35 9.10 -9.30
CA ASN A 16 6.62 8.91 -9.99
C ASN A 16 7.33 7.64 -9.52
N GLY A 17 7.34 7.40 -8.21
CA GLY A 17 7.96 6.24 -7.58
C GLY A 17 7.30 4.91 -7.94
N MET A 18 6.03 4.91 -8.33
CA MET A 18 5.30 3.74 -8.81
C MET A 18 5.36 3.56 -10.34
N GLY A 19 6.10 4.42 -11.05
CA GLY A 19 6.40 4.25 -12.48
C GLY A 19 7.29 3.03 -12.76
N PRO A 20 7.53 2.71 -14.06
CA PRO A 20 8.33 1.54 -14.46
C PRO A 20 9.76 1.52 -13.92
N GLN A 21 10.35 2.68 -13.69
CA GLN A 21 11.69 2.86 -13.11
C GLN A 21 11.63 3.72 -11.83
N GLY A 22 10.51 3.65 -11.12
CA GLY A 22 10.28 4.46 -9.94
C GLY A 22 10.91 3.85 -8.68
N PHE A 23 11.55 4.69 -7.87
CA PHE A 23 12.24 4.27 -6.65
C PHE A 23 11.34 3.55 -5.63
N LEU A 24 10.05 3.88 -5.57
CA LEU A 24 9.13 3.22 -4.63
C LEU A 24 8.82 1.78 -5.07
N ARG A 25 8.64 1.55 -6.38
CA ARG A 25 8.47 0.20 -6.94
C ARG A 25 9.72 -0.64 -6.69
N GLU A 26 10.90 -0.10 -7.05
CA GLU A 26 12.19 -0.77 -6.83
C GLU A 26 12.43 -1.10 -5.35
N TYR A 27 12.09 -0.16 -4.46
CA TYR A 27 12.16 -0.40 -3.02
C TYR A 27 11.27 -1.56 -2.58
N MET A 28 10.01 -1.61 -3.03
CA MET A 28 9.10 -2.71 -2.69
C MET A 28 9.58 -4.03 -3.28
N ASP A 29 10.11 -4.05 -4.50
CA ASP A 29 10.68 -5.25 -5.11
C ASP A 29 11.84 -5.80 -4.27
N CYS A 30 12.79 -4.93 -3.91
CA CYS A 30 13.90 -5.28 -3.04
C CYS A 30 13.43 -5.83 -1.69
N GLU A 31 12.42 -5.20 -1.07
CA GLU A 31 11.89 -5.67 0.21
C GLU A 31 11.19 -7.02 0.11
N TRP A 32 10.46 -7.28 -0.99
CA TRP A 32 9.80 -8.57 -1.24
C TRP A 32 10.80 -9.73 -1.36
N ASP A 33 12.03 -9.48 -1.83
CA ASP A 33 13.07 -10.51 -1.88
C ASP A 33 13.54 -10.99 -0.49
N HIS A 34 13.19 -10.27 0.59
CA HIS A 34 13.60 -10.61 1.95
C HIS A 34 12.64 -11.55 2.68
N PHE A 35 11.48 -11.88 2.10
CA PHE A 35 10.49 -12.73 2.74
C PHE A 35 9.65 -13.53 1.75
N ASP A 36 9.14 -14.68 2.19
CA ASP A 36 8.17 -15.45 1.43
C ASP A 36 6.75 -14.90 1.69
N SER A 37 6.26 -14.04 0.80
CA SER A 37 4.91 -13.46 0.89
C SER A 37 3.79 -14.51 0.76
N SER A 38 4.09 -15.71 0.27
CA SER A 38 3.09 -16.75 0.01
C SER A 38 2.52 -17.40 1.28
N GLU A 39 3.18 -17.26 2.43
CA GLU A 39 2.69 -17.78 3.71
C GLU A 39 1.29 -17.24 4.04
N THR A 40 1.02 -15.98 3.68
CA THR A 40 -0.31 -15.37 3.86
C THR A 40 -0.98 -14.99 2.54
N GLY A 41 -0.21 -14.65 1.49
CA GLY A 41 -0.70 -14.12 0.22
C GLY A 41 -1.31 -12.70 0.29
N LEU A 42 -1.52 -12.17 1.50
CA LEU A 42 -2.21 -10.89 1.72
C LEU A 42 -1.39 -9.69 1.24
N LEU A 43 -0.07 -9.74 1.39
CA LEU A 43 0.81 -8.66 0.93
C LEU A 43 0.80 -8.52 -0.59
N ASP A 44 0.79 -9.64 -1.32
CA ASP A 44 0.72 -9.65 -2.78
C ASP A 44 -0.61 -9.07 -3.25
N GLU A 45 -1.72 -9.46 -2.63
CA GLU A 45 -3.04 -8.89 -2.91
C GLU A 45 -3.10 -7.38 -2.63
N MET A 46 -2.51 -6.93 -1.51
CA MET A 46 -2.41 -5.49 -1.19
C MET A 46 -1.61 -4.74 -2.24
N ARG A 47 -0.50 -5.32 -2.70
CA ARG A 47 0.37 -4.72 -3.72
C ARG A 47 -0.36 -4.57 -5.05
N ASP A 48 -1.07 -5.61 -5.48
CA ASP A 48 -1.88 -5.60 -6.71
C ASP A 48 -3.01 -4.55 -6.65
N LEU A 49 -3.74 -4.49 -5.54
CA LEU A 49 -4.79 -3.48 -5.34
C LEU A 49 -4.22 -2.06 -5.34
N PHE A 50 -3.04 -1.86 -4.76
CA PHE A 50 -2.40 -0.55 -4.76
C PHE A 50 -1.92 -0.16 -6.16
N ASP A 51 -1.33 -1.08 -6.92
CA ASP A 51 -0.92 -0.86 -8.32
C ASP A 51 -2.13 -0.51 -9.22
N ALA A 52 -3.25 -1.23 -9.04
CA ALA A 52 -4.51 -0.91 -9.71
C ALA A 52 -5.05 0.47 -9.30
N SER A 53 -4.94 0.83 -8.02
CA SER A 53 -5.38 2.13 -7.50
C SER A 53 -4.54 3.29 -8.05
N VAL A 54 -3.21 3.14 -8.12
CA VAL A 54 -2.32 4.13 -8.75
C VAL A 54 -2.68 4.32 -10.22
N SER A 55 -2.93 3.21 -10.92
CA SER A 55 -3.31 3.22 -12.34
C SER A 55 -4.63 3.94 -12.57
N ALA A 56 -5.66 3.66 -11.77
CA ALA A 56 -6.95 4.35 -11.83
C ALA A 56 -6.82 5.84 -11.47
N PHE A 57 -6.04 6.16 -10.43
CA PHE A 57 -5.82 7.54 -10.00
C PHE A 57 -5.20 8.41 -11.09
N ARG A 58 -4.24 7.87 -11.87
CA ARG A 58 -3.60 8.58 -12.99
C ARG A 58 -4.59 8.99 -14.09
N GLN A 59 -5.69 8.25 -14.23
CA GLN A 59 -6.70 8.49 -15.26
C GLN A 59 -7.75 9.53 -14.84
N LEU A 60 -7.74 9.97 -13.58
CA LEU A 60 -8.71 10.95 -13.07
C LEU A 60 -8.44 12.38 -13.55
N ALA A 61 -9.51 13.16 -13.69
CA ALA A 61 -9.43 14.60 -13.87
C ALA A 61 -8.70 15.29 -12.70
N SER A 62 -8.12 16.47 -12.93
CA SER A 62 -7.28 17.16 -11.94
C SER A 62 -8.00 17.39 -10.60
N GLU A 63 -9.27 17.83 -10.64
CA GLU A 63 -10.07 18.11 -9.44
C GLU A 63 -10.40 16.84 -8.64
N GLU A 64 -10.60 15.70 -9.32
CA GLU A 64 -10.82 14.41 -8.64
C GLU A 64 -9.52 13.88 -8.04
N ARG A 65 -8.37 14.09 -8.71
CA ARG A 65 -7.06 13.75 -8.16
C ARG A 65 -6.79 14.52 -6.87
N GLU A 66 -7.02 15.82 -6.85
CA GLU A 66 -6.83 16.63 -5.65
C GLU A 66 -7.73 16.15 -4.49
N ARG A 67 -9.01 15.91 -4.76
CA ARG A 67 -9.96 15.42 -3.75
C ARG A 67 -9.58 14.06 -3.16
N ARG A 68 -8.92 13.20 -3.94
CA ARG A 68 -8.66 11.80 -3.58
C ARG A 68 -7.20 11.48 -3.27
N ALA A 69 -6.28 12.44 -3.45
CA ALA A 69 -4.85 12.25 -3.26
C ALA A 69 -4.52 11.70 -1.86
N HIS A 70 -5.21 12.19 -0.83
CA HIS A 70 -5.02 11.73 0.55
C HIS A 70 -5.28 10.23 0.71
N LEU A 71 -6.26 9.68 0.00
CA LEU A 71 -6.56 8.24 0.07
C LEU A 71 -5.46 7.41 -0.59
N LEU A 72 -4.85 7.89 -1.69
CA LEU A 72 -3.74 7.19 -2.33
C LEU A 72 -2.49 7.22 -1.46
N VAL A 73 -2.21 8.35 -0.81
CA VAL A 73 -1.13 8.46 0.20
C VAL A 73 -1.37 7.50 1.35
N GLU A 74 -2.61 7.42 1.83
CA GLU A 74 -3.02 6.53 2.91
C GLU A 74 -2.91 5.04 2.52
N GLY A 75 -3.22 4.69 1.27
CA GLY A 75 -2.99 3.36 0.70
C GLY A 75 -1.51 3.01 0.64
N ALA A 76 -0.66 3.91 0.15
CA ALA A 76 0.79 3.70 0.10
C ALA A 76 1.37 3.45 1.50
N ALA A 77 0.96 4.27 2.49
CA ALA A 77 1.39 4.12 3.86
C ALA A 77 0.98 2.77 4.45
N ARG A 78 -0.26 2.33 4.21
CA ARG A 78 -0.75 1.00 4.66
C ARG A 78 0.05 -0.14 4.05
N LEU A 79 0.35 -0.09 2.76
CA LEU A 79 1.18 -1.11 2.10
C LEU A 79 2.55 -1.22 2.75
N LEU A 80 3.24 -0.08 2.90
CA LEU A 80 4.58 -0.03 3.50
C LEU A 80 4.56 -0.48 4.97
N CYS A 81 3.58 -0.03 5.75
CA CYS A 81 3.43 -0.46 7.14
C CYS A 81 3.15 -1.97 7.25
N SER A 82 2.26 -2.52 6.43
CA SER A 82 1.96 -3.96 6.40
C SER A 82 3.21 -4.78 6.05
N MET A 83 3.97 -4.36 5.05
CA MET A 83 5.22 -4.99 4.63
C MET A 83 6.25 -4.99 5.77
N LEU A 84 6.50 -3.82 6.37
CA LEU A 84 7.47 -3.68 7.46
C LEU A 84 7.04 -4.45 8.71
N TYR A 85 5.74 -4.49 9.01
CA TYR A 85 5.20 -5.27 10.11
C TYR A 85 5.43 -6.77 9.87
N TYR A 86 5.09 -7.28 8.68
CA TYR A 86 5.33 -8.68 8.32
C TYR A 86 6.82 -9.03 8.40
N ARG A 87 7.68 -8.22 7.77
CA ARG A 87 9.14 -8.39 7.84
C ARG A 87 9.66 -8.44 9.27
N SER A 88 9.16 -7.56 10.14
CA SER A 88 9.55 -7.57 11.57
C SER A 88 9.07 -8.81 12.31
N THR A 89 7.91 -9.35 11.92
CA THR A 89 7.32 -10.56 12.50
C THR A 89 8.16 -11.79 12.20
N LEU A 90 8.71 -11.88 10.99
CA LEU A 90 9.58 -12.98 10.57
C LEU A 90 10.90 -13.07 11.34
N ARG A 91 11.27 -12.02 12.08
CA ARG A 91 12.46 -12.03 12.96
C ARG A 91 12.22 -12.72 14.30
N LEU A 92 10.96 -13.02 14.63
CA LEU A 92 10.58 -13.74 15.84
C LEU A 92 10.53 -15.24 15.59
N GLN A 93 10.48 -16.02 16.67
CA GLN A 93 10.38 -17.48 16.61
C GLN A 93 9.18 -17.98 17.42
N ASP A 94 8.80 -19.24 17.15
CA ASP A 94 7.82 -20.01 17.91
C ASP A 94 6.48 -19.31 18.18
N GLU A 95 6.06 -19.30 19.45
CA GLU A 95 4.76 -18.78 19.86
C GLU A 95 4.66 -17.26 19.67
N GLU A 96 5.74 -16.51 19.94
CA GLU A 96 5.76 -15.06 19.74
C GLU A 96 5.57 -14.69 18.26
N ARG A 97 6.24 -15.41 17.36
CA ARG A 97 6.03 -15.25 15.91
C ARG A 97 4.58 -15.51 15.55
N SER A 98 4.03 -16.62 16.04
CA SER A 98 2.67 -17.04 15.71
C SER A 98 1.62 -16.03 16.18
N GLN A 99 1.75 -15.52 17.40
CA GLN A 99 0.87 -14.48 17.95
C GLN A 99 0.99 -13.18 17.15
N ARG A 100 2.22 -12.74 16.85
CA ARG A 100 2.43 -11.49 16.11
C ARG A 100 2.04 -11.59 14.63
N LEU A 101 2.16 -12.77 14.03
CA LEU A 101 1.67 -13.04 12.68
C LEU A 101 0.15 -12.90 12.61
N SER A 102 -0.58 -13.43 13.59
CA SER A 102 -2.05 -13.24 13.67
C SER A 102 -2.44 -11.76 13.74
N LEU A 103 -1.75 -10.96 14.56
CA LEU A 103 -1.99 -9.52 14.63
C LEU A 103 -1.63 -8.80 13.33
N CYS A 104 -0.53 -9.19 12.69
CA CYS A 104 -0.10 -8.66 11.40
C CYS A 104 -1.15 -8.95 10.31
N MET A 105 -1.68 -10.18 10.25
CA MET A 105 -2.72 -10.57 9.30
C MET A 105 -4.02 -9.80 9.53
N ASN A 106 -4.46 -9.63 10.79
CA ASN A 106 -5.64 -8.81 11.10
C ASN A 106 -5.48 -7.37 10.61
N TYR A 107 -4.31 -6.78 10.84
CA TYR A 107 -3.99 -5.45 10.30
C TYR A 107 -4.01 -5.42 8.76
N GLN A 108 -3.46 -6.46 8.11
CA GLN A 108 -3.46 -6.59 6.65
C GLN A 108 -4.87 -6.70 6.09
N TYR A 109 -5.78 -7.44 6.73
CA TYR A 109 -7.19 -7.52 6.31
C TYR A 109 -7.88 -6.16 6.36
N ASP A 110 -7.68 -5.37 7.43
CA ASP A 110 -8.23 -4.02 7.51
C ASP A 110 -7.66 -3.11 6.41
N CYS A 111 -6.37 -3.27 6.10
CA CYS A 111 -5.73 -2.53 5.01
C CYS A 111 -6.26 -2.94 3.64
N LEU A 112 -6.49 -4.23 3.40
CA LEU A 112 -7.11 -4.75 2.18
C LEU A 112 -8.52 -4.20 2.00
N ALA A 113 -9.35 -4.23 3.05
CA ALA A 113 -10.69 -3.66 3.00
C ALA A 113 -10.67 -2.16 2.63
N PHE A 114 -9.73 -1.40 3.21
CA PHE A 114 -9.51 0.00 2.84
C PHE A 114 -9.09 0.14 1.36
N MET A 115 -8.11 -0.63 0.91
CA MET A 115 -7.58 -0.56 -0.46
C MET A 115 -8.61 -0.98 -1.50
N ALA A 116 -9.41 -2.00 -1.23
CA ALA A 116 -10.52 -2.41 -2.09
C ALA A 116 -11.56 -1.29 -2.21
N GLY A 117 -11.91 -0.64 -1.09
CA GLY A 117 -12.79 0.53 -1.08
C GLY A 117 -12.21 1.71 -1.86
N LEU A 118 -10.91 1.98 -1.71
CA LEU A 118 -10.17 2.99 -2.47
C LEU A 118 -10.23 2.68 -3.98
N GLN A 119 -9.81 1.50 -4.39
CA GLN A 119 -9.80 1.06 -5.79
C GLN A 119 -11.20 1.21 -6.41
N LYS A 120 -12.24 0.77 -5.69
CA LYS A 120 -13.62 0.89 -6.18
C LYS A 120 -14.05 2.34 -6.33
N ARG A 121 -13.70 3.20 -5.39
CA ARG A 121 -13.98 4.64 -5.47
C ARG A 121 -13.27 5.29 -6.65
N LEU A 122 -12.03 4.91 -6.95
CA LEU A 122 -11.26 5.47 -8.06
C LEU A 122 -11.80 5.00 -9.42
N SER A 123 -12.14 3.72 -9.55
CA SER A 123 -12.67 3.13 -10.80
C SER A 123 -14.08 3.61 -11.17
N LEU A 124 -14.86 4.12 -10.21
CA LEU A 124 -16.19 4.70 -10.46
C LEU A 124 -16.16 6.20 -10.81
N ALA A 125 -15.00 6.85 -10.74
CA ALA A 125 -14.87 8.29 -10.96
C ALA A 125 -14.59 8.67 -12.43
N HIS A 126 -15.02 7.82 -13.36
CA HIS A 126 -14.95 8.01 -14.82
C HIS A 126 -16.30 8.41 -15.40
#